data_AF-A0A3N5W244-F1
#
_entry.id   AF-A0A3N5W244-F1
#
_cell.length_a   1.000
_cell.length_b   1.000
_cell.length_c   1.000
_cell.angle_alpha   90.00
_cell.angle_beta   90.00
_cell.angle_gamma   90.00
#
_symmetry.space_group_name_H-M   'P 1'
#
loop_
_entity.id
_entity.type
_entity.pdbx_description
1 polymer ?
#
loop_
_entity_poly.entity_id
_entity_poly.type
_entity_poly.pdbx_seq_one_letter_code
_entity_poly.pdbx_strand_id
1 'polypeptide(L)'
;MRPLEGIKILDLTRLLPGPYGTMLLGDLGAEVIKIEEPERGDYARWNPPQINGVGSRHLLLNRNKKSLTLNLKAAEGKAVLRRMVEQGADVLIEQFRPGVMDRLGVGYKDLEKVNPRIIYCSLTGYGQDGPYRDLAGHDL
;
A
#
# COMPACT_ATOMS: atom_id res chain seq x y z
N MET A 1 -7.94 -22.22 -10.99
CA MET A 1 -6.66 -21.63 -10.54
C MET A 1 -6.59 -20.22 -11.10
N ARG A 2 -6.49 -19.20 -10.24
CA ARG A 2 -6.34 -17.80 -10.69
C ARG A 2 -4.85 -17.47 -10.86
N PRO A 3 -4.46 -16.55 -11.75
CA PRO A 3 -3.04 -16.32 -12.08
C PRO A 3 -2.15 -15.90 -10.91
N LEU A 4 -2.70 -15.21 -9.89
CA LEU A 4 -1.95 -14.74 -8.71
C LEU A 4 -2.36 -15.47 -7.43
N GLU A 5 -2.98 -16.63 -7.55
CA GLU A 5 -3.32 -17.46 -6.41
C GLU A 5 -2.06 -17.85 -5.62
N GLY A 6 -2.09 -17.63 -4.29
CA GLY A 6 -0.93 -17.85 -3.41
C GLY A 6 0.01 -16.66 -3.26
N ILE A 7 -0.17 -15.58 -4.03
CA ILE A 7 0.63 -14.34 -3.89
C ILE A 7 0.03 -13.45 -2.81
N LYS A 8 0.85 -13.02 -1.84
CA LYS A 8 0.47 -12.11 -0.76
C LYS A 8 1.04 -10.71 -0.97
N ILE A 9 0.16 -9.71 -0.96
CA ILE A 9 0.49 -8.31 -1.21
C ILE A 9 0.17 -7.45 0.01
N LEU A 10 1.13 -6.66 0.46
CA LEU A 10 0.93 -5.57 1.43
C LEU A 10 0.70 -4.26 0.67
N ASP A 11 -0.53 -3.75 0.73
CA ASP A 11 -0.97 -2.54 0.01
C ASP A 11 -1.03 -1.34 0.96
N LEU A 12 -0.03 -0.46 0.90
CA LEU A 12 0.02 0.80 1.66
C LEU A 12 -0.47 2.00 0.83
N THR A 13 -1.07 1.74 -0.33
CA THR A 13 -1.49 2.79 -1.25
C THR A 13 -2.79 3.46 -0.81
N ARG A 14 -3.03 4.67 -1.32
CA ARG A 14 -4.18 5.51 -0.99
C ARG A 14 -4.79 6.12 -2.24
N LEU A 15 -6.05 6.54 -2.14
CA LEU A 15 -6.79 7.20 -3.21
C LEU A 15 -6.97 6.29 -4.43
N LEU A 16 -6.46 6.67 -5.61
CA LEU A 16 -6.86 6.05 -6.88
C LEU A 16 -5.81 5.13 -7.50
N PRO A 17 -4.60 5.57 -7.90
CA PRO A 17 -3.77 4.78 -8.82
C PRO A 17 -3.25 3.48 -8.19
N GLY A 18 -2.71 3.56 -6.98
CA GLY A 18 -2.27 2.38 -6.23
C GLY A 18 -3.42 1.43 -5.86
N PRO A 19 -4.53 1.92 -5.27
CA PRO A 19 -5.65 1.05 -4.95
C PRO A 19 -6.28 0.40 -6.18
N TYR A 20 -6.32 1.08 -7.32
CA TYR A 20 -6.76 0.51 -8.60
C TYR A 20 -5.83 -0.62 -9.07
N GLY A 21 -4.51 -0.39 -9.07
CA GLY A 21 -3.55 -1.44 -9.45
C GLY A 21 -3.67 -2.69 -8.57
N THR A 22 -3.68 -2.50 -7.25
CA THR A 22 -3.80 -3.60 -6.29
C THR A 22 -5.18 -4.27 -6.29
N MET A 23 -6.24 -3.56 -6.67
CA MET A 23 -7.58 -4.14 -6.92
C MET A 23 -7.51 -5.15 -8.07
N LEU A 24 -6.86 -4.80 -9.19
CA LEU A 24 -6.70 -5.72 -10.32
C LEU A 24 -5.91 -6.97 -9.91
N LEU A 25 -4.87 -6.83 -9.09
CA LEU A 25 -4.10 -7.96 -8.57
C LEU A 25 -4.96 -8.87 -7.66
N GLY A 26 -5.81 -8.28 -6.83
CA GLY A 26 -6.80 -9.03 -6.03
C GLY A 26 -7.85 -9.74 -6.89
N ASP A 27 -8.35 -9.08 -7.95
CA ASP A 27 -9.28 -9.66 -8.93
C ASP A 27 -8.63 -10.87 -9.65
N LEU A 28 -7.31 -10.83 -9.87
CA LEU A 28 -6.50 -11.93 -10.41
C LEU A 28 -6.09 -12.99 -9.37
N GLY A 29 -6.56 -12.89 -8.13
CA GLY A 29 -6.46 -13.94 -7.12
C GLY A 29 -5.40 -13.75 -6.03
N ALA A 30 -4.69 -12.61 -6.01
CA ALA A 30 -3.75 -12.31 -4.93
C ALA A 30 -4.49 -12.08 -3.59
N GLU A 31 -3.86 -12.48 -2.48
CA GLU A 31 -4.27 -12.06 -1.16
C GLU A 31 -3.72 -10.65 -0.89
N VAL A 32 -4.59 -9.64 -0.97
CA VAL A 32 -4.21 -8.24 -0.75
C VAL A 32 -4.62 -7.81 0.65
N ILE A 33 -3.65 -7.34 1.44
CA ILE A 33 -3.85 -6.78 2.77
C ILE A 33 -3.56 -5.28 2.70
N LYS A 34 -4.61 -4.47 2.75
CA LYS A 34 -4.52 -3.02 2.79
C LYS A 34 -4.09 -2.57 4.18
N ILE A 35 -2.97 -1.87 4.26
CA ILE A 35 -2.40 -1.33 5.50
C ILE A 35 -2.66 0.17 5.54
N GLU A 36 -3.43 0.58 6.54
CA GLU A 36 -3.91 1.96 6.68
C GLU A 36 -3.39 2.59 7.97
N GLU A 37 -3.28 3.91 8.00
CA GLU A 37 -3.00 4.57 9.27
C GLU A 37 -4.28 4.59 10.15
N PRO A 38 -4.18 4.50 11.48
CA PRO A 38 -5.34 4.19 12.32
C PRO A 38 -6.41 5.29 12.44
N GLU A 39 -6.08 6.56 12.19
CA GLU A 39 -7.00 7.67 12.48
C GLU A 39 -8.00 7.91 11.35
N ARG A 40 -7.52 8.10 10.12
CA ARG A 40 -8.37 8.38 8.95
C ARG A 40 -8.33 7.26 7.92
N GLY A 41 -7.29 6.45 7.93
CA GLY A 41 -7.03 5.45 6.90
C GLY A 41 -6.89 6.07 5.51
N ASP A 42 -7.38 5.37 4.50
CA ASP A 42 -7.47 5.91 3.14
C ASP A 42 -8.55 7.00 3.06
N TYR A 43 -8.18 8.19 2.61
CA TYR A 43 -9.10 9.33 2.48
C TYR A 43 -10.29 9.03 1.56
N ALA A 44 -10.13 8.08 0.63
CA ALA A 44 -11.24 7.62 -0.21
C ALA A 44 -12.42 7.07 0.61
N ARG A 45 -12.22 6.63 1.87
CA ARG A 45 -13.28 6.18 2.78
C ARG A 45 -14.30 7.25 3.09
N TRP A 46 -13.88 8.51 3.06
CA TRP A 46 -14.69 9.65 3.51
C TRP A 46 -15.12 10.55 2.35
N ASN A 47 -14.50 10.40 1.18
CA ASN A 47 -14.79 11.24 0.03
C ASN A 47 -16.19 10.96 -0.57
N PRO A 48 -17.00 11.98 -0.88
CA PRO A 48 -18.24 11.81 -1.61
C PRO A 48 -17.99 11.39 -3.08
N PRO A 49 -19.01 10.79 -3.75
CA PRO A 49 -20.29 10.37 -3.16
C PRO A 49 -20.14 9.17 -2.22
N GLN A 50 -21.00 9.07 -1.22
CA GLN A 50 -20.96 7.98 -0.22
C GLN A 50 -22.15 7.03 -0.38
N ILE A 51 -21.92 5.75 -0.10
CA ILE A 51 -22.94 4.70 0.01
C ILE A 51 -22.87 4.18 1.44
N ASN A 52 -23.95 4.29 2.20
CA ASN A 52 -24.01 3.90 3.62
C ASN A 52 -22.88 4.50 4.48
N GLY A 53 -22.56 5.77 4.26
CA GLY A 53 -21.51 6.48 5.01
C GLY A 53 -20.07 6.15 4.60
N VAL A 54 -19.86 5.33 3.56
CA VAL A 54 -18.53 5.00 3.03
C VAL A 54 -18.39 5.56 1.61
N GLY A 55 -17.26 6.23 1.34
CA GLY A 55 -16.95 6.78 0.02
C GLY A 55 -16.99 5.70 -1.06
N SER A 56 -17.72 5.98 -2.14
CA SER A 56 -17.98 5.02 -3.23
C SER A 56 -16.69 4.54 -3.90
N ARG A 57 -15.69 5.43 -4.03
CA ARG A 57 -14.36 5.09 -4.53
C ARG A 57 -13.65 4.07 -3.65
N HIS A 58 -13.78 4.18 -2.32
CA HIS A 58 -13.18 3.20 -1.43
C HIS A 58 -13.82 1.82 -1.61
N LEU A 59 -15.16 1.77 -1.67
CA LEU A 59 -15.90 0.51 -1.90
C LEU A 59 -15.52 -0.13 -3.24
N LEU A 60 -15.39 0.67 -4.29
CA LEU A 60 -15.02 0.19 -5.62
C LEU A 60 -13.59 -0.36 -5.66
N LEU A 61 -12.62 0.42 -5.15
CA LEU A 61 -11.18 0.17 -5.31
C LEU A 61 -10.60 -0.80 -4.29
N ASN A 62 -11.31 -1.10 -3.20
CA ASN A 62 -10.79 -1.96 -2.14
C ASN A 62 -11.62 -3.24 -1.94
N ARG A 63 -12.46 -3.60 -2.91
CA ARG A 63 -12.99 -4.98 -3.01
C ARG A 63 -11.84 -5.98 -3.12
N ASN A 64 -12.08 -7.22 -2.70
CA ASN A 64 -11.08 -8.30 -2.67
C ASN A 64 -9.84 -8.03 -1.80
N LYS A 65 -9.87 -7.01 -0.93
CA LYS A 65 -8.79 -6.70 0.02
C LYS A 65 -9.24 -6.96 1.45
N LYS A 66 -8.33 -7.47 2.27
CA LYS A 66 -8.42 -7.39 3.74
C LYS A 66 -7.91 -6.01 4.19
N SER A 67 -8.30 -5.55 5.37
CA SER A 67 -7.86 -4.25 5.92
C SER A 67 -7.27 -4.43 7.31
N LEU A 68 -6.15 -3.75 7.56
CA LEU A 68 -5.45 -3.68 8.84
C LEU A 68 -4.95 -2.25 9.04
N THR A 69 -5.09 -1.71 10.25
CA THR A 69 -4.49 -0.42 10.60
C THR A 69 -3.15 -0.61 11.29
N LEU A 70 -2.11 0.10 10.84
CA LEU A 70 -0.79 0.15 11.49
C LEU A 70 -0.30 1.59 11.63
N ASN A 71 0.10 1.98 12.84
CA ASN A 71 0.83 3.22 13.05
C ASN A 71 2.32 3.02 12.76
N LEU A 72 2.76 3.30 11.53
CA LEU A 72 4.17 3.17 11.15
C LEU A 72 5.10 4.24 11.74
N LYS A 73 4.58 5.21 12.51
CA LYS A 73 5.41 6.11 13.31
C LYS A 73 5.86 5.44 14.62
N ALA A 74 5.09 4.48 15.13
CA ALA A 74 5.39 3.72 16.33
C ALA A 74 6.33 2.54 16.03
N ALA A 75 7.20 2.18 16.97
CA ALA A 75 8.15 1.09 16.80
C ALA A 75 7.42 -0.26 16.61
N GLU A 76 6.33 -0.45 17.34
CA GLU A 76 5.48 -1.63 17.31
C GLU A 76 4.81 -1.79 15.95
N GLY A 77 4.31 -0.71 15.36
CA GLY A 77 3.70 -0.75 14.02
C GLY A 77 4.70 -1.14 12.94
N LYS A 78 5.94 -0.63 13.04
CA LYS A 78 7.05 -1.03 12.15
C LYS A 78 7.42 -2.50 12.35
N ALA A 79 7.46 -2.97 13.60
CA ALA A 79 7.76 -4.37 13.92
C ALA A 79 6.70 -5.32 13.35
N VAL A 80 5.42 -4.95 13.43
CA VAL A 80 4.34 -5.74 12.83
C VAL A 80 4.49 -5.82 11.31
N LEU A 81 4.75 -4.69 10.63
CA LEU A 81 4.96 -4.70 9.18
C LEU A 81 6.15 -5.59 8.78
N ARG A 82 7.28 -5.46 9.49
CA ARG A 82 8.47 -6.30 9.25
C ARG A 82 8.17 -7.77 9.43
N ARG A 83 7.40 -8.14 10.48
CA ARG A 83 6.97 -9.51 10.73
C ARG A 83 6.06 -10.03 9.61
N MET A 84 5.14 -9.21 9.09
CA MET A 84 4.29 -9.62 7.96
C MET A 84 5.13 -9.92 6.71
N VAL A 85 6.18 -9.12 6.47
CA VAL A 85 7.12 -9.34 5.36
C VAL A 85 7.94 -10.62 5.56
N GLU A 86 8.48 -10.81 6.76
CA GLU A 86 9.25 -12.01 7.15
C GLU A 86 8.41 -13.29 7.06
N GLN A 87 7.12 -13.23 7.40
CA GLN A 87 6.18 -14.36 7.35
C GLN A 87 5.64 -14.67 5.94
N GLY A 88 6.31 -14.17 4.89
CA GLY A 88 5.98 -14.47 3.51
C GLY A 88 4.95 -13.52 2.92
N ALA A 89 5.23 -12.22 2.94
CA ALA A 89 4.68 -11.32 1.94
C ALA A 89 5.55 -11.37 0.68
N ASP A 90 4.94 -11.46 -0.50
CA ASP A 90 5.67 -11.52 -1.76
C ASP A 90 5.89 -10.13 -2.36
N VAL A 91 4.94 -9.22 -2.14
CA VAL A 91 4.96 -7.86 -2.70
C VAL A 91 4.58 -6.84 -1.64
N LEU A 92 5.30 -5.72 -1.59
CA LEU A 92 4.85 -4.49 -0.93
C LEU A 92 4.66 -3.40 -1.97
N ILE A 93 3.49 -2.78 -1.96
CA ILE A 93 3.14 -1.67 -2.85
C ILE A 93 2.81 -0.44 -2.01
N GLU A 94 3.47 0.68 -2.28
CA GLU A 94 3.24 1.94 -1.57
C GLU A 94 3.19 3.13 -2.53
N GLN A 95 2.58 4.22 -2.07
CA GLN A 95 2.33 5.42 -2.85
C GLN A 95 2.58 6.69 -2.01
N PHE A 96 3.66 6.69 -1.25
CA PHE A 96 4.12 7.85 -0.51
C PHE A 96 5.11 8.66 -1.33
N ARG A 97 5.42 9.89 -0.89
CA ARG A 97 6.50 10.67 -1.52
C ARG A 97 7.84 9.92 -1.39
N PRO A 98 8.78 10.12 -2.32
CA PRO A 98 10.12 9.54 -2.23
C PRO A 98 10.74 9.68 -0.83
N GLY A 99 11.37 8.61 -0.36
CA GLY A 99 12.07 8.56 0.93
C GLY A 99 11.18 8.56 2.18
N VAL A 100 9.84 8.55 2.08
CA VAL A 100 8.97 8.44 3.27
C VAL A 100 9.17 7.09 3.97
N MET A 101 9.12 5.98 3.24
CA MET A 101 9.27 4.64 3.83
C MET A 101 10.68 4.39 4.38
N ASP A 102 11.71 4.95 3.72
CA ASP A 102 13.09 4.91 4.22
C ASP A 102 13.23 5.66 5.56
N ARG A 103 12.65 6.86 5.68
CA ARG A 103 12.65 7.61 6.95
C ARG A 103 11.86 6.91 8.05
N LEU A 104 10.83 6.15 7.69
CA LEU A 104 10.10 5.31 8.64
C LEU A 104 10.90 4.07 9.04
N GLY A 105 11.98 3.74 8.32
CA GLY A 105 12.81 2.55 8.55
C GLY A 105 12.10 1.28 8.11
N VAL A 106 11.29 1.34 7.06
CA VAL A 106 10.59 0.20 6.44
C VAL A 106 10.62 0.30 4.91
N GLY A 107 11.64 0.96 4.37
CA GLY A 107 11.89 1.03 2.94
C GLY A 107 12.49 -0.26 2.38
N TYR A 108 12.75 -0.30 1.07
CA TYR A 108 13.22 -1.50 0.38
C TYR A 108 14.47 -2.11 1.05
N LYS A 109 15.52 -1.30 1.28
CA LYS A 109 16.78 -1.76 1.90
C LYS A 109 16.60 -2.30 3.32
N ASP A 110 15.53 -1.90 4.00
CA ASP A 110 15.23 -2.40 5.34
C ASP A 110 14.44 -3.71 5.32
N LEU A 111 13.57 -3.87 4.32
CA LEU A 111 12.70 -5.03 4.18
C LEU A 111 13.38 -6.20 3.45
N GLU A 112 14.25 -5.91 2.49
CA GLU A 112 15.07 -6.93 1.80
C GLU A 112 15.95 -7.72 2.78
N LYS A 113 16.40 -7.09 3.87
CA LYS A 113 17.18 -7.75 4.94
C LYS A 113 16.39 -8.84 5.66
N VAL A 114 15.07 -8.71 5.76
CA VAL A 114 14.20 -9.70 6.43
C VAL A 114 13.53 -10.65 5.44
N ASN A 115 13.35 -10.23 4.19
CA ASN A 115 12.89 -11.07 3.10
C ASN A 115 13.61 -10.69 1.79
N PRO A 116 14.70 -11.40 1.43
CA PRO A 116 15.46 -11.12 0.20
C PRO A 116 14.71 -11.36 -1.11
N ARG A 117 13.51 -11.95 -1.06
CA ARG A 117 12.67 -12.23 -2.23
C ARG A 117 11.57 -11.19 -2.42
N ILE A 118 11.45 -10.20 -1.53
CA ILE A 118 10.39 -9.21 -1.57
C ILE A 118 10.45 -8.40 -2.86
N ILE A 119 9.31 -8.28 -3.55
CA ILE A 119 9.13 -7.32 -4.63
C ILE A 119 8.61 -6.02 -3.99
N TYR A 120 9.30 -4.92 -4.22
CA TYR A 120 8.91 -3.61 -3.68
C TYR A 120 8.56 -2.66 -4.82
N CYS A 121 7.32 -2.18 -4.84
CA CYS A 121 6.83 -1.25 -5.84
C CYS A 121 6.46 0.09 -5.19
N SER A 122 7.07 1.17 -5.67
CA SER A 122 6.75 2.53 -5.23
C SER A 122 6.09 3.30 -6.36
N LEU A 123 4.90 3.85 -6.11
CA LEU A 123 4.15 4.68 -7.04
C LEU A 123 4.29 6.15 -6.65
N THR A 124 4.93 6.94 -7.50
CA THR A 124 5.16 8.37 -7.30
C THR A 124 4.77 9.17 -8.53
N GLY A 125 4.54 10.47 -8.37
CA GLY A 125 4.11 11.34 -9.48
C GLY A 125 5.15 11.52 -10.57
N TYR A 126 6.42 11.67 -10.20
CA TYR A 126 7.52 11.99 -11.11
C TYR A 126 8.69 10.99 -11.05
N GLY A 127 8.50 9.84 -10.39
CA GLY A 127 9.56 8.86 -10.15
C GLY A 127 10.34 9.09 -8.85
N GLN A 128 11.27 8.17 -8.57
CA GLN A 128 12.14 8.22 -7.37
C GLN A 128 13.32 9.20 -7.54
N ASP A 129 13.64 9.56 -8.78
CA ASP A 129 14.84 10.30 -9.15
C ASP A 129 14.49 11.49 -10.05
N GLY A 130 15.47 12.37 -10.26
CA GLY A 130 15.33 13.55 -11.11
C GLY A 130 14.83 14.79 -10.36
N PRO A 131 14.80 15.95 -11.04
CA PRO A 131 14.58 17.25 -10.43
C PRO A 131 13.17 17.46 -9.87
N TYR A 132 12.20 16.64 -10.32
CA TYR A 132 10.78 16.78 -9.94
C TYR A 132 10.30 15.73 -8.93
N ARG A 133 11.18 14.84 -8.46
CA ARG A 133 10.80 13.72 -7.56
C ARG A 133 10.06 14.17 -6.29
N ASP A 134 10.39 15.37 -5.79
CA ASP A 134 9.83 15.90 -4.54
C ASP A 134 8.52 16.69 -4.75
N LEU A 135 8.13 16.92 -6.01
CA LEU A 135 6.87 17.57 -6.36
C LEU A 135 5.69 16.61 -6.17
N ALA A 136 4.55 17.16 -5.73
CA ALA A 136 3.32 16.39 -5.66
C ALA A 136 2.76 16.18 -7.06
N GLY A 137 2.69 14.93 -7.52
CA GLY A 137 1.99 14.57 -8.76
C GLY A 137 0.61 14.03 -8.46
N HIS A 138 -0.36 14.92 -8.32
CA HIS A 138 -1.77 14.57 -8.32
C HIS A 138 -2.35 14.78 -9.72
N ASP A 139 -3.36 13.99 -10.07
CA ASP A 139 -4.21 14.27 -11.23
C ASP A 139 -4.96 15.61 -11.02
N LEU A 140 -5.27 16.31 -12.12
CA LEU A 140 -5.76 17.69 -12.13
C LEU A 140 -7.19 17.85 -11.59
#